data_AF-A0A1H1U1S7-F1
#
_entry.id   AF-A0A1H1U1S7-F1
#
_cell.length_a   1.000
_cell.length_b   1.000
_cell.length_c   1.000
_cell.angle_alpha   90.00
_cell.angle_beta   90.00
_cell.angle_gamma   90.00
#
_symmetry.space_group_name_H-M   'P 1'
#
loop_
_entity.id
_entity.type
_entity.pdbx_description
1 polymer ?
#
loop_
_entity_poly.entity_id
_entity_poly.type
_entity_poly.pdbx_seq_one_letter_code
_entity_poly.pdbx_strand_id
1 'polypeptide(L)'
;MKTTILLLTLFISSFGFSQNDKSNTITIKGIIFSEVDGKPLENAYINYTSKYKYSMTNENGKFEYKYLNNKEDLKEKIEISALGYENYDTIIDLNKDNIIDLFVVLKTRFGLNRQKALEDIEQGEINILLSGGIAPVIYNGDKKFCKKYQVNFIEYGCEAISERSLIEYNKTVFEYLDAKFGKKWREEIRDDVSGL
;
A
#
# COMPACT_ATOMS: atom_id res chain seq x y z
N MET A 1 -74.35 -49.94 -4.59
CA MET A 1 -73.20 -49.46 -5.38
C MET A 1 -72.38 -48.52 -4.51
N LYS A 2 -71.24 -49.01 -4.00
CA LYS A 2 -70.28 -48.22 -3.21
C LYS A 2 -69.08 -47.94 -4.09
N THR A 3 -68.87 -46.68 -4.46
CA THR A 3 -67.69 -46.25 -5.21
C THR A 3 -66.63 -45.85 -4.19
N THR A 4 -65.69 -46.75 -3.91
CA THR A 4 -64.52 -46.46 -3.09
C THR A 4 -63.44 -45.91 -4.02
N ILE A 5 -63.14 -44.61 -3.91
CA ILE A 5 -61.98 -43.99 -4.58
C ILE A 5 -60.74 -44.32 -3.74
N LEU A 6 -59.85 -45.13 -4.29
CA LEU A 6 -58.54 -45.43 -3.71
C LEU A 6 -57.55 -44.36 -4.22
N LEU A 7 -57.23 -43.38 -3.38
CA LEU A 7 -56.23 -42.35 -3.67
C LEU A 7 -54.84 -42.91 -3.34
N LEU A 8 -54.05 -43.26 -4.37
CA LEU A 8 -52.68 -43.73 -4.23
C LEU A 8 -51.72 -42.54 -4.24
N THR A 9 -51.34 -42.03 -3.06
CA THR A 9 -50.29 -41.01 -2.94
C THR A 9 -48.92 -41.68 -2.88
N LEU A 10 -48.18 -41.63 -3.99
CA LEU A 10 -46.74 -41.92 -4.01
C LEU A 10 -45.99 -40.78 -3.31
N PHE A 11 -45.47 -41.04 -2.11
CA PHE A 11 -44.43 -40.20 -1.51
C PHE A 11 -43.09 -40.56 -2.18
N ILE A 12 -42.70 -39.80 -3.20
CA ILE A 12 -41.32 -39.80 -3.70
C ILE A 12 -40.53 -38.91 -2.73
N SER A 13 -39.83 -39.53 -1.78
CA SER A 13 -38.81 -38.84 -1.01
C SER A 13 -37.67 -38.47 -1.94
N SER A 14 -37.68 -37.24 -2.44
CA SER A 14 -36.50 -36.62 -3.03
C SER A 14 -35.47 -36.41 -1.92
N PHE A 15 -34.69 -37.44 -1.64
CA PHE A 15 -33.37 -37.26 -1.03
C PHE A 15 -32.51 -36.53 -2.06
N GLY A 16 -32.61 -35.21 -2.07
CA GLY A 16 -31.59 -34.36 -2.66
C GLY A 16 -30.33 -34.55 -1.82
N PHE A 17 -29.39 -35.36 -2.32
CA PHE A 17 -28.01 -35.25 -1.88
C PHE A 17 -27.53 -33.86 -2.27
N SER A 18 -27.60 -32.91 -1.33
CA SER A 18 -26.78 -31.71 -1.39
C SER A 18 -25.35 -32.19 -1.20
N GLN A 19 -24.65 -32.41 -2.32
CA GLN A 19 -23.20 -32.48 -2.29
C GLN A 19 -22.75 -31.12 -1.78
N ASN A 20 -22.17 -31.12 -0.58
CA ASN A 20 -21.42 -29.99 -0.05
C ASN A 20 -20.14 -29.90 -0.89
N ASP A 21 -20.27 -29.44 -2.13
CA ASP A 21 -19.12 -29.07 -2.94
C ASP A 21 -18.46 -27.93 -2.20
N LYS A 22 -17.35 -28.22 -1.51
CA LYS A 22 -16.43 -27.16 -1.07
C LYS A 22 -16.20 -26.31 -2.31
N SER A 23 -16.64 -25.05 -2.25
CA SER A 23 -16.36 -24.08 -3.29
C SER A 23 -14.88 -24.21 -3.64
N ASN A 24 -14.56 -24.50 -4.91
CA ASN A 24 -13.17 -24.49 -5.40
C ASN A 24 -12.58 -23.07 -5.42
N THR A 25 -13.20 -22.12 -4.71
CA THR A 25 -12.77 -20.73 -4.63
C THR A 25 -12.30 -20.42 -3.23
N ILE A 26 -11.04 -20.01 -3.13
CA ILE A 26 -10.45 -19.44 -1.93
C ILE A 26 -10.51 -17.92 -2.05
N THR A 27 -10.94 -17.23 -1.00
CA THR A 27 -10.90 -15.76 -0.96
C THR A 27 -9.63 -15.31 -0.28
N ILE A 28 -8.72 -14.69 -1.01
CA ILE A 28 -7.54 -14.04 -0.46
C ILE A 28 -7.86 -12.56 -0.34
N LYS A 29 -7.85 -12.02 0.87
CA LYS A 29 -8.17 -10.60 1.12
C LYS A 29 -7.25 -10.04 2.17
N GLY A 30 -7.21 -8.73 2.29
CA GLY A 30 -6.33 -8.12 3.27
C GLY A 30 -6.34 -6.61 3.26
N ILE A 31 -5.47 -6.06 4.09
CA ILE A 31 -5.17 -4.64 4.17
C ILE A 31 -3.66 -4.43 4.24
N ILE A 32 -3.20 -3.44 3.49
CA ILE A 32 -1.80 -3.03 3.43
C ILE A 32 -1.68 -1.65 4.08
N PHE A 33 -0.68 -1.49 4.93
CA PHE A 33 -0.35 -0.24 5.62
C PHE A 33 1.03 0.26 5.20
N SER A 34 1.22 1.57 5.27
CA SER A 34 2.53 2.21 5.12
C SER A 34 3.25 2.27 6.47
N GLU A 35 4.53 1.92 6.51
CA GLU A 35 5.39 2.16 7.68
C GLU A 35 5.57 3.65 8.00
N VAL A 36 5.41 4.56 7.02
CA VAL A 36 5.66 6.00 7.20
C VAL A 36 4.78 6.60 8.29
N ASP A 37 3.48 6.29 8.25
CA ASP A 37 2.46 6.91 9.10
C ASP A 37 1.44 5.92 9.67
N GLY A 38 1.61 4.62 9.42
CA GLY A 38 0.70 3.56 9.86
C GLY A 38 -0.67 3.58 9.17
N LYS A 39 -0.88 4.42 8.15
CA LYS A 39 -2.17 4.52 7.45
C LYS A 39 -2.28 3.50 6.33
N PRO A 40 -3.50 3.13 5.91
CA PRO A 40 -3.70 2.25 4.77
C PRO A 40 -3.00 2.78 3.51
N LEU A 41 -2.51 1.84 2.71
CA LEU A 41 -1.73 2.10 1.50
C LEU A 41 -2.53 1.71 0.26
N GLU A 42 -2.99 2.72 -0.48
CA GLU A 42 -3.64 2.56 -1.77
C GLU A 42 -2.65 2.22 -2.89
N ASN A 43 -3.16 1.68 -3.99
CA ASN A 43 -2.41 1.39 -5.21
C ASN A 43 -1.19 0.46 -5.02
N ALA A 44 -1.19 -0.36 -3.96
CA ALA A 44 -0.25 -1.45 -3.81
C ALA A 44 -0.71 -2.63 -4.67
N TYR A 45 0.22 -3.24 -5.41
CA TYR A 45 -0.04 -4.38 -6.29
C TYR A 45 0.19 -5.68 -5.53
N ILE A 46 -0.74 -6.63 -5.66
CA ILE A 46 -0.63 -7.97 -5.09
C ILE A 46 -0.59 -8.94 -6.26
N ASN A 47 0.58 -9.51 -6.52
CA ASN A 47 0.78 -10.51 -7.57
C ASN A 47 0.59 -11.93 -7.01
N TYR A 48 -0.19 -12.72 -7.75
CA TYR A 48 -0.41 -14.15 -7.54
C TYR A 48 0.41 -14.91 -8.59
N THR A 49 1.62 -15.33 -8.20
CA THR A 49 2.63 -15.88 -9.11
C THR A 49 2.11 -17.07 -9.92
N SER A 50 1.43 -18.03 -9.29
CA SER A 50 1.03 -19.27 -9.99
C SER A 50 -0.07 -19.03 -11.01
N LYS A 51 -0.87 -17.97 -10.81
CA LYS A 51 -1.97 -17.61 -11.71
C LYS A 51 -1.59 -16.56 -12.75
N TYR A 52 -0.41 -15.94 -12.65
CA TYR A 52 -0.04 -14.76 -13.44
C TYR A 52 -1.14 -13.68 -13.39
N LYS A 53 -1.70 -13.46 -12.20
CA LYS A 53 -2.74 -12.48 -11.93
C LYS A 53 -2.28 -11.47 -10.89
N TYR A 54 -2.95 -10.33 -10.84
CA TYR A 54 -2.75 -9.36 -9.78
C TYR A 54 -4.08 -8.79 -9.31
N SER A 55 -4.07 -8.26 -8.10
CA SER A 55 -5.07 -7.33 -7.57
C SER A 55 -4.37 -6.06 -7.09
N MET A 56 -5.15 -5.05 -6.72
CA MET A 56 -4.63 -3.78 -6.23
C MET A 56 -5.43 -3.32 -5.02
N THR A 57 -4.77 -2.65 -4.08
CA THR A 57 -5.48 -2.04 -2.95
C THR A 57 -6.30 -0.83 -3.39
N ASN A 58 -7.48 -0.67 -2.77
CA ASN A 58 -8.27 0.55 -2.90
C ASN A 58 -7.76 1.67 -1.97
N GLU A 59 -8.45 2.82 -1.96
CA GLU A 59 -8.17 4.00 -1.11
C GLU A 59 -8.05 3.67 0.40
N ASN A 60 -8.70 2.59 0.85
CA ASN A 60 -8.67 2.13 2.25
C ASN A 60 -7.59 1.06 2.48
N GLY A 61 -6.66 0.89 1.54
CA GLY A 61 -5.58 -0.10 1.57
C GLY A 61 -6.06 -1.55 1.46
N LYS A 62 -7.34 -1.79 1.13
CA LYS A 62 -7.92 -3.14 1.12
C LYS A 62 -7.87 -3.76 -0.27
N PHE A 63 -7.66 -5.07 -0.33
CA PHE A 63 -7.75 -5.87 -1.55
C PHE A 63 -8.53 -7.16 -1.30
N GLU A 64 -9.10 -7.71 -2.38
CA GLU A 64 -9.74 -9.03 -2.38
C GLU A 64 -9.52 -9.70 -3.73
N TYR A 65 -9.21 -11.00 -3.71
CA TYR A 65 -9.08 -11.84 -4.88
C TYR A 65 -9.74 -13.20 -4.66
N LYS A 66 -10.57 -13.60 -5.62
CA LYS A 66 -11.17 -14.94 -5.67
C LYS A 66 -10.23 -15.88 -6.41
N TYR A 67 -9.50 -16.68 -5.67
CA TYR A 67 -8.57 -17.67 -6.17
C TYR A 67 -9.32 -18.93 -6.57
N LEU A 68 -9.31 -19.28 -7.85
CA LEU A 68 -9.84 -20.56 -8.34
C LEU A 68 -8.80 -21.66 -8.09
N ASN A 69 -9.04 -22.46 -7.07
CA ASN A 69 -8.21 -23.56 -6.65
C ASN A 69 -8.44 -24.77 -7.57
N ASN A 70 -7.42 -25.11 -8.36
CA ASN A 70 -7.37 -26.42 -8.99
C ASN A 70 -6.82 -27.36 -7.92
N LYS A 71 -7.39 -28.57 -7.71
CA LYS A 71 -7.03 -29.48 -6.60
C LYS A 71 -5.53 -29.80 -6.41
N GLU A 72 -4.68 -29.40 -7.35
CA GLU A 72 -3.22 -29.55 -7.34
C GLU A 72 -2.48 -28.33 -6.75
N ASP A 73 -3.12 -27.15 -6.66
CA ASP A 73 -2.53 -25.92 -6.13
C ASP A 73 -2.53 -25.96 -4.59
N LEU A 74 -1.43 -26.44 -3.99
CA LEU A 74 -1.32 -26.51 -2.53
C LEU A 74 -0.86 -25.20 -1.89
N LYS A 75 -0.14 -24.37 -2.65
CA LYS A 75 0.48 -23.14 -2.16
C LYS A 75 0.43 -22.05 -3.23
N GLU A 76 0.38 -20.80 -2.79
CA GLU A 76 0.50 -19.64 -3.66
C GLU A 76 1.61 -18.72 -3.16
N LYS A 77 2.52 -18.31 -4.05
CA LYS A 77 3.43 -17.19 -3.76
C LYS A 77 2.71 -15.87 -4.01
N ILE A 78 2.73 -15.01 -3.00
CA ILE A 78 2.21 -13.65 -3.06
C ILE A 78 3.39 -12.69 -3.05
N GLU A 79 3.42 -11.78 -4.01
CA GLU A 79 4.39 -10.67 -4.04
C GLU A 79 3.61 -9.36 -3.99
N ILE A 80 4.00 -8.48 -3.07
CA ILE A 80 3.38 -7.20 -2.85
C ILE A 80 4.41 -6.11 -3.15
N SER A 81 4.02 -5.15 -3.98
CA SER A 81 4.85 -4.00 -4.33
C SER A 81 4.06 -2.70 -4.34
N ALA A 82 4.74 -1.60 -4.01
CA ALA A 82 4.21 -0.25 -4.09
C ALA A 82 5.36 0.72 -4.38
N LEU A 83 5.06 1.82 -5.08
CA LEU A 83 6.08 2.80 -5.47
C LEU A 83 6.74 3.41 -4.23
N GLY A 84 8.07 3.27 -4.12
CA GLY A 84 8.83 3.79 -2.99
C GLY A 84 8.89 2.90 -1.74
N TYR A 85 8.32 1.70 -1.82
CA TYR A 85 8.35 0.70 -0.76
C TYR A 85 9.24 -0.49 -1.12
N GLU A 86 9.71 -1.19 -0.11
CA GLU A 86 10.34 -2.49 -0.28
C GLU A 86 9.30 -3.52 -0.75
N ASN A 87 9.70 -4.43 -1.63
CA ASN A 87 8.85 -5.55 -1.99
C ASN A 87 8.69 -6.48 -0.79
N TYR A 88 7.47 -6.94 -0.57
CA TYR A 88 7.16 -7.98 0.39
C TYR A 88 6.77 -9.25 -0.37
N ASP A 89 7.26 -10.40 0.05
CA ASP A 89 6.75 -11.68 -0.46
C ASP A 89 6.44 -12.65 0.67
N THR A 90 5.52 -13.56 0.37
CA THR A 90 5.15 -14.65 1.28
C THR A 90 4.56 -15.82 0.49
N ILE A 91 4.45 -16.96 1.16
CA ILE A 91 3.80 -18.16 0.60
C ILE A 91 2.63 -18.51 1.50
N ILE A 92 1.44 -18.59 0.91
CA ILE A 92 0.21 -18.99 1.60
C ILE A 92 -0.13 -20.46 1.29
N ASP A 93 -0.69 -21.16 2.27
CA ASP A 93 -1.22 -22.51 2.12
C ASP A 93 -2.69 -22.44 1.72
N LEU A 94 -3.01 -22.99 0.55
CA LEU A 94 -4.35 -22.94 -0.04
C LEU A 94 -5.28 -24.03 0.51
N ASN A 95 -4.76 -25.02 1.23
CA ASN A 95 -5.58 -26.12 1.78
C ASN A 95 -6.11 -25.83 3.17
N LYS A 96 -5.53 -24.83 3.85
CA LYS A 96 -5.81 -24.56 5.25
C LYS A 96 -7.20 -23.96 5.45
N ASP A 97 -7.51 -22.91 4.70
CA ASP A 97 -8.71 -22.09 4.90
C ASP A 97 -9.31 -21.65 3.55
N ASN A 98 -10.64 -21.54 3.48
CA ASN A 98 -11.33 -20.98 2.30
C ASN A 98 -11.24 -19.44 2.24
N ILE A 99 -10.82 -18.81 3.35
CA ILE A 99 -10.59 -17.37 3.46
C ILE A 99 -9.21 -17.19 4.07
N ILE A 100 -8.37 -16.43 3.37
CA ILE A 100 -7.02 -16.09 3.81
C ILE A 100 -6.97 -14.58 3.99
N ASP A 101 -6.72 -14.14 5.22
CA ASP A 101 -6.58 -12.73 5.59
C ASP A 101 -5.11 -12.33 5.69
N LEU A 102 -4.71 -11.29 4.96
CA LEU A 102 -3.35 -10.75 4.97
C LEU A 102 -3.34 -9.33 5.56
N PHE A 103 -2.49 -9.13 6.56
CA PHE A 103 -2.23 -7.82 7.17
C PHE A 103 -0.75 -7.53 7.02
N VAL A 104 -0.39 -6.54 6.20
CA VAL A 104 1.00 -6.26 5.85
C VAL A 104 1.31 -4.80 6.07
N VAL A 105 2.44 -4.52 6.72
CA VAL A 105 3.04 -3.17 6.78
C VAL A 105 4.21 -3.16 5.80
N LEU A 106 4.11 -2.37 4.73
CA LEU A 106 5.21 -2.20 3.79
C LEU A 106 6.20 -1.17 4.30
N LYS A 107 7.47 -1.57 4.31
CA LYS A 107 8.60 -0.72 4.68
C LYS A 107 8.97 0.21 3.54
N THR A 108 9.48 1.38 3.88
CA THR A 108 9.97 2.32 2.86
C THR A 108 11.43 2.05 2.53
N ARG A 109 11.81 2.23 1.26
CA ARG A 109 13.17 1.94 0.79
C ARG A 109 14.26 2.79 1.45
N PHE A 110 13.91 4.01 1.89
CA PHE A 110 14.87 5.02 2.35
C PHE A 110 14.67 5.45 3.80
N GLY A 111 13.69 4.88 4.52
CA GLY A 111 13.42 5.22 5.93
C GLY A 111 13.05 6.69 6.17
N LEU A 112 12.63 7.41 5.13
CA LEU A 112 12.27 8.82 5.20
C LEU A 112 10.89 8.98 5.85
N ASN A 113 10.87 9.62 7.01
CA ASN A 113 9.67 9.85 7.83
C ASN A 113 9.92 11.01 8.82
N ARG A 114 8.93 11.27 9.68
CA ARG A 114 9.04 12.28 10.76
C ARG A 114 10.24 12.06 11.68
N GLN A 115 10.48 10.83 12.11
CA GLN A 115 11.56 10.51 13.04
C GLN A 115 12.93 10.85 12.43
N LYS A 116 13.16 10.46 11.17
CA LYS A 116 14.40 10.78 10.46
C LYS A 116 14.57 12.29 10.27
N ALA A 117 13.50 13.03 9.97
CA ALA A 117 13.57 14.49 9.88
C ALA A 117 13.97 15.15 11.21
N LEU A 118 13.44 14.67 12.33
CA LEU A 118 13.80 15.17 13.66
C LEU A 118 15.28 14.90 13.98
N GLU A 119 15.77 13.70 13.69
CA GLU A 119 17.18 13.34 13.87
C GLU A 119 18.12 14.24 13.04
N ASP A 120 17.77 14.50 11.78
CA ASP A 120 18.55 15.36 10.90
C ASP A 120 18.56 16.82 11.40
N ILE A 121 17.42 17.32 11.87
CA ILE A 121 17.31 18.65 12.49
C ILE A 121 18.18 18.76 13.75
N GLU A 122 18.18 17.74 14.60
CA GLU A 122 19.01 17.70 15.82
C GLU A 122 20.52 17.70 15.49
N GLN A 123 20.89 17.09 14.36
CA GLN A 123 22.27 17.06 13.85
C GLN A 123 22.65 18.34 13.08
N GLY A 124 21.71 19.26 12.85
CA GLY A 124 21.93 20.48 12.07
C GLY A 124 21.90 20.27 10.55
N GLU A 125 21.38 19.12 10.09
CA GLU A 125 21.21 18.75 8.68
C GLU A 125 19.78 19.06 8.22
N ILE A 126 19.41 20.34 8.16
CA ILE A 126 18.03 20.71 7.76
C ILE A 126 17.88 20.56 6.24
N ASN A 127 17.31 19.44 5.82
CA ASN A 127 17.16 19.09 4.40
C ASN A 127 15.71 19.28 3.95
N ILE A 128 15.52 19.72 2.71
CA ILE A 128 14.22 19.73 2.02
C ILE A 128 14.34 18.76 0.86
N LEU A 129 13.52 17.72 0.88
CA LEU A 129 13.63 16.59 -0.03
C LEU A 129 12.78 16.82 -1.28
N LEU A 130 13.35 16.48 -2.43
CA LEU A 130 12.72 16.64 -3.74
C LEU A 130 12.63 15.27 -4.42
N SER A 131 11.46 14.99 -5.00
CA SER A 131 11.36 13.98 -6.05
C SER A 131 11.96 14.57 -7.31
N GLY A 132 12.91 13.87 -7.91
CA GLY A 132 13.57 14.30 -9.13
C GLY A 132 13.06 13.58 -10.37
N GLY A 133 13.88 13.63 -11.40
CA GLY A 133 13.75 12.83 -12.61
C GLY A 133 15.12 12.54 -13.21
N ILE A 134 15.14 12.23 -14.51
CA ILE A 134 16.39 11.94 -15.22
C ILE A 134 17.28 13.19 -15.34
N ALA A 135 16.67 14.38 -15.43
CA ALA A 135 17.38 15.64 -15.58
C ALA A 135 17.10 16.56 -14.37
N PRO A 136 18.14 16.99 -13.64
CA PRO A 136 17.98 17.89 -12.50
C PRO A 136 17.52 19.28 -12.97
N VAL A 137 16.62 19.89 -12.20
CA VAL A 137 16.16 21.26 -12.45
C VAL A 137 16.88 22.23 -11.53
N ILE A 138 17.63 23.17 -12.11
CA ILE A 138 18.39 24.17 -11.37
C ILE A 138 17.58 25.45 -11.25
N TYR A 139 17.26 25.85 -10.02
CA TYR A 139 16.61 27.13 -9.75
C TYR A 139 17.65 28.14 -9.24
N ASN A 140 17.74 29.29 -9.91
CA ASN A 140 18.69 30.34 -9.55
C ASN A 140 18.49 30.86 -8.09
N GLY A 141 17.28 30.74 -7.56
CA GLY A 141 16.93 31.15 -6.20
C GLY A 141 17.44 30.21 -5.10
N ASP A 142 17.72 28.94 -5.41
CA ASP A 142 17.97 27.90 -4.41
C ASP A 142 19.16 28.25 -3.52
N LYS A 143 20.28 28.68 -4.11
CA LYS A 143 21.47 29.07 -3.34
C LYS A 143 21.18 30.20 -2.35
N LYS A 144 20.36 31.18 -2.75
CA LYS A 144 19.98 32.30 -1.89
C LYS A 144 19.03 31.84 -0.78
N PHE A 145 18.06 30.99 -1.12
CA PHE A 145 17.11 30.39 -0.18
C PHE A 145 17.83 29.54 0.87
N CYS A 146 18.64 28.57 0.44
CA CYS A 146 19.43 27.70 1.28
C CYS A 146 20.33 28.49 2.25
N LYS A 147 21.01 29.53 1.77
CA LYS A 147 21.84 30.40 2.62
C LYS A 147 21.01 31.18 3.64
N LYS A 148 19.86 31.71 3.24
CA LYS A 148 18.99 32.54 4.10
C LYS A 148 18.36 31.73 5.22
N TYR A 149 17.89 30.52 4.91
CA TYR A 149 17.16 29.67 5.86
C TYR A 149 18.01 28.55 6.46
N GLN A 150 19.28 28.45 6.09
CA GLN A 150 20.24 27.43 6.56
C GLN A 150 19.73 26.01 6.31
N VAL A 151 19.27 25.75 5.09
CA VAL A 151 18.75 24.45 4.65
C VAL A 151 19.47 23.97 3.39
N ASN A 152 19.32 22.69 3.06
CA ASN A 152 19.77 22.10 1.81
C ASN A 152 18.58 21.55 1.01
N PHE A 153 18.67 21.55 -0.31
CA PHE A 153 17.79 20.74 -1.16
C PHE A 153 18.48 19.41 -1.49
N ILE A 154 17.77 18.31 -1.27
CA ILE A 154 18.25 16.96 -1.60
C ILE A 154 17.31 16.35 -2.65
N GLU A 155 17.81 16.15 -3.86
CA GLU A 155 17.05 15.59 -4.98
C GLU A 155 17.38 14.11 -5.16
N TYR A 156 16.35 13.25 -5.15
CA TYR A 156 16.52 11.79 -5.29
C TYR A 156 16.53 11.30 -6.75
N GLY A 157 16.43 12.20 -7.74
CA GLY A 157 16.56 11.87 -9.15
C GLY A 157 15.56 10.78 -9.59
N CYS A 158 16.06 9.73 -10.24
CA CYS A 158 15.25 8.59 -10.71
C CYS A 158 14.94 7.54 -9.64
N GLU A 159 15.36 7.75 -8.38
CA GLU A 159 14.96 6.84 -7.31
C GLU A 159 13.46 6.94 -7.07
N ALA A 160 12.79 5.78 -7.08
CA ALA A 160 11.40 5.68 -6.66
C ALA A 160 11.35 5.88 -5.14
N ILE A 161 11.07 7.11 -4.70
CA ILE A 161 10.78 7.48 -3.32
C ILE A 161 9.28 7.44 -3.10
N SER A 162 8.84 7.04 -1.91
CA SER A 162 7.43 7.17 -1.57
C SER A 162 7.09 8.65 -1.44
N GLU A 163 6.07 9.11 -2.18
CA GLU A 163 5.57 10.48 -2.04
C GLU A 163 5.16 10.76 -0.59
N ARG A 164 4.54 9.78 0.07
CA ARG A 164 4.17 9.88 1.48
C ARG A 164 5.39 10.11 2.38
N SER A 165 6.50 9.43 2.12
CA SER A 165 7.76 9.67 2.83
C SER A 165 8.30 11.09 2.64
N LEU A 166 8.33 11.58 1.39
CA LEU A 166 8.79 12.95 1.09
C LEU A 166 7.93 13.98 1.83
N ILE A 167 6.60 13.84 1.76
CA ILE A 167 5.66 14.74 2.42
C ILE A 167 5.83 14.73 3.93
N GLU A 168 5.89 13.56 4.57
CA GLU A 168 5.99 13.47 6.04
C GLU A 168 7.33 14.00 6.57
N TYR A 169 8.43 13.74 5.87
CA TYR A 169 9.73 14.32 6.19
C TYR A 169 9.71 15.85 6.01
N ASN A 170 9.30 16.34 4.83
CA ASN A 170 9.30 17.78 4.52
C ASN A 170 8.38 18.56 5.45
N LYS A 171 7.18 18.06 5.76
CA LYS A 171 6.27 18.70 6.72
C LYS A 171 6.91 18.90 8.09
N THR A 172 7.68 17.91 8.55
CA THR A 172 8.41 18.00 9.83
C THR A 172 9.48 19.10 9.78
N VAL A 173 10.18 19.21 8.66
CA VAL A 173 11.14 20.31 8.43
C VAL A 173 10.42 21.66 8.32
N PHE A 174 9.23 21.71 7.71
CA PHE A 174 8.45 22.93 7.59
C PHE A 174 7.91 23.39 8.94
N GLU A 175 7.51 22.48 9.83
CA GLU A 175 7.18 22.79 11.23
C GLU A 175 8.36 23.49 11.92
N TYR A 176 9.59 23.00 11.71
CA TYR A 176 10.81 23.62 12.24
C TYR A 176 11.07 25.01 11.63
N LEU A 177 10.96 25.16 10.32
CA LEU A 177 11.18 26.45 9.64
C LEU A 177 10.12 27.48 10.02
N ASP A 178 8.86 27.08 10.12
CA ASP A 178 7.76 27.93 10.59
C ASP A 178 8.02 28.42 12.02
N ALA A 179 8.51 27.55 12.91
CA ALA A 179 8.85 27.94 14.28
C ALA A 179 10.05 28.90 14.34
N LYS A 180 11.07 28.70 13.49
CA LYS A 180 12.32 29.48 13.53
C LYS A 180 12.24 30.81 12.77
N PHE A 181 11.53 30.86 11.66
CA PHE A 181 11.54 31.99 10.72
C PHE A 181 10.14 32.58 10.44
N GLY A 182 9.09 32.00 11.02
CA GLY A 182 7.70 32.31 10.65
C GLY A 182 7.35 31.72 9.28
N LYS A 183 6.19 32.07 8.72
CA LYS A 183 5.67 31.42 7.48
C LYS A 183 6.13 32.07 6.17
N LYS A 184 6.86 33.19 6.21
CA LYS A 184 7.25 33.95 4.99
C LYS A 184 8.14 33.15 4.04
N TRP A 185 8.93 32.20 4.55
CA TRP A 185 9.81 31.37 3.72
C TRP A 185 9.02 30.53 2.70
N ARG A 186 7.75 30.20 2.99
CA ARG A 186 6.87 29.42 2.09
C ARG A 186 6.54 30.15 0.80
N GLU A 187 6.64 31.49 0.77
CA GLU A 187 6.46 32.30 -0.44
C GLU A 187 7.75 32.38 -1.28
N GLU A 188 8.89 31.96 -0.72
CA GLU A 188 10.22 32.07 -1.35
C GLU A 188 10.78 30.72 -1.81
N ILE A 189 10.27 29.61 -1.26
CA ILE A 189 10.63 28.26 -1.66
C ILE A 189 10.03 27.94 -3.04
N ARG A 190 10.68 27.04 -3.78
CA ARG A 190 10.18 26.50 -5.05
C ARG A 190 8.85 25.74 -4.86
N ASP A 191 7.97 25.83 -5.85
CA ASP A 191 6.59 25.32 -5.79
C ASP A 191 6.46 23.80 -5.95
N ASP A 192 7.52 23.13 -6.42
CA ASP A 192 7.55 21.68 -6.66
C ASP A 192 8.00 20.87 -5.43
N VAL A 193 8.18 21.51 -4.28
CA VAL A 193 8.45 20.79 -3.03
C VAL A 193 7.16 20.15 -2.51
N SER A 194 7.19 18.83 -2.33
CA SER A 194 6.06 18.09 -1.77
C SER A 194 5.79 18.47 -0.31
N GLY A 195 4.51 18.65 0.03
CA GLY A 195 4.04 18.85 1.41
C GLY A 195 3.88 20.31 1.86
N LEU A 196 4.03 21.28 0.95
CA LEU A 196 3.83 22.71 1.23
C LEU A 196 2.41 23.04 1.68
#